data_AF-A0A847X614-F1
#
_entry.id   AF-A0A847X614-F1
#
_cell.length_a   1.000
_cell.length_b   1.000
_cell.length_c   1.000
_cell.angle_alpha   90.00
_cell.angle_beta   90.00
_cell.angle_gamma   90.00
#
_symmetry.space_group_name_H-M   'P 1'
#
loop_
_entity.id
_entity.type
_entity.pdbx_description
1 polymer ?
#
loop_
_entity_poly.entity_id
_entity_poly.type
_entity_poly.pdbx_seq_one_letter_code
_entity_poly.pdbx_strand_id
1 'polypeptide(L)'
;MKKTLKKAIIFTIIGLVLGVYFREFTKWNGFVEDGALIGPTSLSFMHTHTLTLGTVMTLLFGTILNQQGLGLQSLGKRWVFYEIGVYLTVLMMFIRGNIQVLNINLSNALDASISGLAGLSHIILGVSFILILLKLYKTAEH
;
A
#
# COMPACT_ATOMS: atom_id res chain seq x y z
N MET A 1 13.87 12.48 11.83
CA MET A 1 12.39 12.67 11.91
C MET A 1 11.71 13.47 10.79
N LYS A 2 12.13 14.68 10.39
CA LYS A 2 11.36 15.51 9.42
C LYS A 2 10.95 14.79 8.12
N LYS A 3 11.88 14.06 7.48
CA LYS A 3 11.60 13.30 6.24
C LYS A 3 10.59 12.16 6.45
N THR A 4 10.71 11.45 7.58
CA THR A 4 9.76 10.40 7.99
C THR A 4 8.35 10.96 8.13
N LEU A 5 8.19 12.05 8.88
CA LEU A 5 6.89 12.69 9.10
C LEU A 5 6.30 13.20 7.78
N LYS A 6 7.10 13.82 6.92
CA LYS A 6 6.66 14.25 5.59
C LYS A 6 6.06 13.08 4.78
N LYS A 7 6.74 11.93 4.75
CA LYS A 7 6.24 10.74 4.04
C LYS A 7 4.97 10.19 4.69
N ALA A 8 4.94 10.08 6.02
CA ALA A 8 3.77 9.62 6.75
C ALA A 8 2.54 10.50 6.51
N ILE A 9 2.70 11.83 6.52
CA ILE A 9 1.63 12.79 6.21
C ILE A 9 1.11 12.57 4.78
N ILE A 10 2.01 12.43 3.81
CA ILE A 10 1.63 12.17 2.40
C ILE A 10 0.81 10.88 2.30
N PHE A 11 1.29 9.77 2.87
CA PHE A 11 0.56 8.50 2.84
C PHE A 11 -0.76 8.56 3.63
N THR A 12 -0.84 9.36 4.70
CA THR A 12 -2.07 9.57 5.45
C THR A 12 -3.11 10.26 4.58
N ILE A 13 -2.73 11.36 3.91
CA ILE A 13 -3.62 12.10 3.01
C ILE A 13 -4.10 11.18 1.88
N ILE A 14 -3.17 10.49 1.22
CA ILE A 14 -3.52 9.55 0.14
C ILE A 14 -4.46 8.46 0.66
N GLY A 15 -4.14 7.83 1.79
CA GLY A 15 -4.96 6.79 2.39
C GLY A 15 -6.37 7.28 2.67
N LEU A 16 -6.53 8.42 3.33
CA LEU A 16 -7.85 9.00 3.64
C LEU A 16 -8.66 9.32 2.38
N VAL A 17 -8.03 9.93 1.36
CA VAL A 17 -8.66 10.19 0.05
C VAL A 17 -9.12 8.89 -0.60
N LEU A 18 -8.29 7.85 -0.59
CA LEU A 18 -8.63 6.53 -1.13
C LEU A 18 -9.77 5.84 -0.37
N GLY A 19 -9.90 6.10 0.94
CA GLY A 19 -11.02 5.62 1.76
C GLY A 19 -12.34 6.31 1.39
N VAL A 20 -12.32 7.63 1.23
CA VAL A 20 -13.48 8.39 0.73
C VAL A 20 -13.84 7.93 -0.68
N TYR A 21 -12.84 7.80 -1.56
CA TYR A 21 -13.02 7.29 -2.92
C TYR A 21 -13.76 5.95 -2.92
N PHE A 22 -13.29 4.95 -2.16
CA PHE A 22 -13.94 3.66 -2.07
C PHE A 22 -15.42 3.76 -1.66
N ARG A 23 -15.74 4.55 -0.63
CA ARG A 23 -17.11 4.70 -0.12
C ARG A 23 -18.04 5.36 -1.13
N GLU A 24 -17.61 6.46 -1.73
CA GLU A 24 -18.44 7.21 -2.67
C GLU A 24 -18.54 6.50 -4.03
N PHE A 25 -17.42 5.95 -4.53
CA PHE A 25 -17.39 5.27 -5.82
C PHE A 25 -18.26 4.01 -5.84
N THR A 26 -18.22 3.18 -4.79
CA THR A 26 -19.07 1.98 -4.71
C THR A 26 -20.55 2.37 -4.63
N LYS A 27 -20.89 3.42 -3.88
CA LYS A 27 -22.25 3.92 -3.77
C LYS A 27 -22.78 4.48 -5.10
N TRP A 28 -22.00 5.31 -5.80
CA TRP A 28 -22.42 5.91 -7.07
C TRP A 28 -22.59 4.90 -8.20
N ASN A 29 -21.86 3.78 -8.15
CA ASN A 29 -21.98 2.71 -9.13
C ASN A 29 -22.96 1.60 -8.71
N GLY A 30 -23.79 1.84 -7.68
CA GLY A 30 -24.81 0.88 -7.24
C GLY A 30 -24.23 -0.43 -6.70
N PHE A 31 -22.97 -0.43 -6.25
CA PHE A 31 -22.28 -1.61 -5.71
C PHE A 31 -22.52 -1.79 -4.19
N VAL A 32 -23.54 -1.09 -3.66
CA VAL A 32 -23.96 -1.12 -2.26
C VAL A 32 -25.47 -1.37 -2.21
N GLU A 33 -25.88 -2.39 -1.47
CA GLU A 33 -27.27 -2.79 -1.25
C GLU A 33 -27.50 -2.94 0.27
N ASP A 34 -28.57 -2.35 0.79
CA ASP A 34 -28.90 -2.32 2.23
C ASP A 34 -27.75 -1.87 3.16
N GLY A 35 -26.88 -0.99 2.66
CA GLY A 35 -25.71 -0.48 3.39
C GLY A 35 -24.51 -1.42 3.42
N ALA A 36 -24.58 -2.57 2.73
CA ALA A 36 -23.49 -3.53 2.56
C ALA A 36 -23.02 -3.57 1.09
N LEU A 37 -21.78 -4.00 0.87
CA LEU A 37 -21.28 -4.24 -0.49
C LEU A 37 -21.98 -5.47 -1.09
N ILE A 38 -22.36 -5.38 -2.38
CA ILE A 38 -22.99 -6.50 -3.10
C ILE A 38 -22.00 -7.64 -3.34
N GLY A 39 -20.70 -7.34 -3.43
CA GLY A 39 -19.65 -8.33 -3.61
C GLY A 39 -18.29 -7.87 -3.11
N PRO A 40 -17.28 -8.76 -3.14
CA PRO A 40 -15.93 -8.41 -2.76
C PRO A 40 -15.31 -7.45 -3.78
N THR A 41 -14.64 -6.41 -3.28
CA THR A 41 -13.82 -5.50 -4.10
C THR A 41 -12.49 -5.21 -3.44
N SER A 42 -11.42 -5.19 -4.25
CA SER A 42 -10.09 -4.81 -3.80
C SER A 42 -10.00 -3.35 -3.34
N LEU A 43 -10.96 -2.48 -3.72
CA LEU A 43 -11.01 -1.10 -3.22
C LEU A 43 -11.18 -1.03 -1.69
N SER A 44 -11.84 -2.01 -1.09
CA SER A 44 -12.09 -2.02 0.36
C SER A 44 -10.79 -2.13 1.18
N PHE A 45 -9.76 -2.77 0.62
CA PHE A 45 -8.46 -2.95 1.26
C PHE A 45 -7.48 -1.81 0.99
N MET A 46 -7.74 -1.00 -0.04
CA MET A 46 -6.81 0.01 -0.53
C MET A 46 -6.48 1.07 0.52
N HIS A 47 -7.51 1.56 1.24
CA HIS A 47 -7.35 2.52 2.33
C HIS A 47 -6.47 1.99 3.46
N THR A 48 -6.80 0.79 3.96
CA THR A 48 -6.14 0.18 5.11
C THR A 48 -4.69 -0.17 4.82
N HIS A 49 -4.39 -0.69 3.61
CA HIS A 49 -3.01 -0.96 3.20
C HIS A 49 -2.20 0.32 3.02
N THR A 50 -2.78 1.39 2.45
CA THR A 50 -2.09 2.68 2.31
C THR A 50 -1.75 3.28 3.68
N LEU A 51 -2.69 3.26 4.63
CA LEU A 51 -2.42 3.76 5.97
C LEU A 51 -1.44 2.86 6.73
N THR A 52 -1.59 1.55 6.66
CA THR A 52 -0.75 0.63 7.43
C THR A 52 0.67 0.58 6.88
N LEU A 53 0.84 0.27 5.59
CA LEU A 53 2.16 0.15 4.97
C LEU A 53 2.77 1.52 4.66
N GLY A 54 1.97 2.47 4.19
CA GLY A 54 2.46 3.80 3.85
C GLY A 54 2.70 4.68 5.09
N THR A 55 1.77 4.71 6.05
CA THR A 55 1.89 5.60 7.23
C THR A 55 2.51 4.91 8.42
N VAL A 56 1.86 3.85 8.94
CA VAL A 56 2.26 3.21 10.20
C VAL A 56 3.66 2.62 10.10
N MET A 57 3.96 1.86 9.06
CA MET A 57 5.29 1.26 8.88
C MET A 57 6.38 2.30 8.62
N THR A 58 6.08 3.37 7.87
CA THR A 58 7.02 4.49 7.70
C THR A 58 7.37 5.15 9.04
N LEU A 59 6.36 5.41 9.89
CA LEU A 59 6.57 5.95 11.23
C LEU A 59 7.35 4.97 12.11
N LEU A 60 7.01 3.68 12.07
CA LEU A 60 7.66 2.64 12.85
C LEU A 60 9.16 2.55 12.49
N PHE A 61 9.49 2.32 11.22
CA PHE A 61 10.87 2.23 10.77
C PHE A 61 11.63 3.53 11.03
N GLY A 62 11.00 4.68 10.77
CA GLY A 62 11.62 5.97 11.01
C GLY A 62 11.89 6.24 12.49
N THR A 63 11.04 5.78 13.40
CA THR A 63 11.22 5.93 14.85
C THR A 63 12.32 5.03 15.37
N ILE A 64 12.35 3.75 14.95
CA ILE A 64 13.42 2.81 15.31
C ILE A 64 14.78 3.34 14.83
N LEU A 65 14.86 3.78 13.58
CA LEU A 65 16.11 4.36 13.05
C LEU A 65 16.51 5.61 13.82
N ASN A 66 15.57 6.47 14.20
CA ASN A 66 15.87 7.68 14.94
C ASN A 66 16.41 7.40 16.34
N GLN A 67 15.95 6.34 17.01
CA GLN A 67 16.53 5.88 18.29
C GLN A 67 18.00 5.46 18.12
N GLN A 68 18.37 4.97 16.94
CA GLN A 68 19.75 4.60 16.57
C GLN A 68 20.56 5.78 16.01
N GLY A 69 20.06 7.02 16.06
CA GLY A 69 20.72 8.18 15.45
C GLY A 69 20.72 8.19 13.91
N LEU A 70 19.94 7.30 13.29
CA LEU A 70 19.81 7.14 11.84
C LEU A 70 18.50 7.77 11.32
N GLY A 71 18.37 7.90 10.00
CA GLY A 71 17.11 8.25 9.34
C GLY A 71 16.82 7.32 8.19
N LEU A 72 15.60 7.37 7.62
CA LEU A 72 15.15 6.48 6.53
C LEU A 72 16.14 6.38 5.36
N GLN A 73 16.93 7.43 5.08
CA GLN A 73 17.97 7.40 4.06
C GLN A 73 19.05 6.31 4.29
N SER A 74 19.27 5.86 5.52
CA SER A 74 20.23 4.79 5.86
C SER A 74 19.79 3.43 5.30
N LEU A 75 18.50 3.26 5.00
CA LEU A 75 17.96 2.07 4.37
C LEU A 75 18.31 2.00 2.87
N GLY A 76 18.67 3.12 2.23
CA GLY A 76 19.13 3.16 0.84
C GLY A 76 18.12 2.53 -0.14
N LYS A 77 18.60 1.65 -1.04
CA LYS A 77 17.77 0.98 -2.05
C LYS A 77 16.60 0.19 -1.45
N ARG A 78 16.75 -0.38 -0.25
CA ARG A 78 15.69 -1.16 0.42
C ARG A 78 14.44 -0.31 0.64
N TRP A 79 14.62 0.95 1.04
CA TRP A 79 13.53 1.90 1.23
C TRP A 79 12.85 2.28 -0.09
N VAL A 80 13.64 2.48 -1.16
CA VAL A 80 13.09 2.79 -2.49
C VAL A 80 12.22 1.63 -3.00
N PHE A 81 12.71 0.39 -2.90
CA PHE A 81 11.92 -0.78 -3.29
C PHE A 81 10.67 -0.97 -2.41
N TYR A 82 10.76 -0.64 -1.12
CA TYR A 82 9.61 -0.67 -0.23
C TYR A 82 8.52 0.32 -0.68
N GLU A 83 8.88 1.58 -0.94
CA GLU A 83 7.92 2.57 -1.42
C GLU A 83 7.31 2.18 -2.77
N ILE A 84 8.12 1.69 -3.70
CA ILE A 84 7.64 1.17 -4.99
C ILE A 84 6.67 0.01 -4.78
N GLY A 85 6.99 -0.93 -3.89
CA GLY A 85 6.11 -2.05 -3.54
C GLY A 85 4.76 -1.55 -3.02
N VAL A 86 4.76 -0.60 -2.07
CA VAL A 86 3.54 0.00 -1.53
C VAL A 86 2.71 0.68 -2.62
N TYR A 87 3.33 1.54 -3.45
CA TYR A 87 2.60 2.22 -4.53
C TYR A 87 2.02 1.23 -5.56
N LEU A 88 2.77 0.19 -5.93
CA LEU A 88 2.29 -0.83 -6.86
C LEU A 88 1.14 -1.64 -6.26
N THR A 89 1.23 -2.03 -4.99
CA THR A 89 0.13 -2.73 -4.31
C THR A 89 -1.15 -1.90 -4.29
N VAL A 90 -1.05 -0.62 -3.93
CA VAL A 90 -2.19 0.31 -3.92
C VAL A 90 -2.74 0.51 -5.33
N LEU A 91 -1.88 0.68 -6.33
CA LEU A 91 -2.28 0.83 -7.73
C LEU A 91 -3.01 -0.42 -8.25
N MET A 92 -2.52 -1.62 -7.93
CA MET A 92 -3.17 -2.87 -8.36
C MET A 92 -4.51 -3.09 -7.66
N MET A 93 -4.63 -2.74 -6.39
CA MET A 93 -5.92 -2.72 -5.69
C MET A 93 -6.90 -1.72 -6.34
N PHE A 94 -6.41 -0.54 -6.73
CA PHE A 94 -7.21 0.45 -7.43
C PHE A 94 -7.71 -0.10 -8.77
N ILE A 95 -6.83 -0.61 -9.63
CA ILE A 95 -7.21 -1.13 -10.95
C ILE A 95 -8.19 -2.30 -10.82
N ARG A 96 -7.83 -3.32 -10.04
CA ARG A 96 -8.68 -4.51 -9.84
C ARG A 96 -10.03 -4.14 -9.24
N GLY A 97 -10.01 -3.28 -8.23
CA GLY A 97 -11.22 -2.87 -7.52
C GLY A 97 -12.19 -2.06 -8.37
N ASN A 98 -11.69 -1.18 -9.25
CA ASN A 98 -12.54 -0.46 -10.21
C ASN A 98 -13.19 -1.41 -11.23
N ILE A 99 -12.43 -2.36 -11.77
CA ILE A 99 -12.94 -3.37 -12.69
C ILE A 99 -14.07 -4.19 -12.05
N GLN A 100 -13.91 -4.57 -10.78
CA GLN A 100 -14.92 -5.31 -10.02
C GLN A 100 -16.20 -4.48 -9.80
N VAL A 101 -16.07 -3.22 -9.36
CA VAL A 101 -17.22 -2.36 -9.07
C VAL A 101 -17.99 -1.98 -10.33
N LEU A 102 -17.28 -1.74 -11.44
CA LEU A 102 -17.87 -1.42 -12.73
C LEU A 102 -18.36 -2.67 -13.50
N ASN A 103 -18.17 -3.87 -12.93
CA ASN A 103 -18.50 -5.15 -13.55
C ASN A 103 -17.97 -5.29 -14.99
N ILE A 104 -16.71 -4.86 -15.20
CA ILE A 104 -16.08 -4.89 -16.52
C ILE A 104 -15.65 -6.33 -16.84
N ASN A 105 -16.20 -6.89 -17.92
CA ASN A 105 -15.79 -8.18 -18.44
C ASN A 105 -14.37 -8.11 -19.04
N LEU A 106 -13.40 -8.75 -18.39
CA LEU A 106 -12.04 -8.88 -18.89
C LEU A 106 -11.87 -10.14 -19.75
N SER A 107 -10.97 -10.08 -20.73
CA SER A 107 -10.43 -11.30 -21.32
C SER A 107 -9.54 -12.02 -20.32
N ASN A 108 -9.45 -13.36 -20.44
CA ASN A 108 -8.59 -14.18 -19.57
C ASN A 108 -7.13 -13.70 -19.54
N ALA A 109 -6.62 -13.21 -20.68
CA ALA A 109 -5.26 -12.70 -20.77
C ALA A 109 -5.04 -11.41 -19.96
N LEU A 110 -6.02 -10.49 -19.97
CA LEU A 110 -5.95 -9.25 -19.20
C LEU A 110 -6.11 -9.52 -17.71
N ASP A 111 -7.03 -10.41 -17.34
CA ASP A 111 -7.25 -10.83 -15.95
C ASP A 111 -5.99 -11.46 -15.34
N ALA A 112 -5.35 -12.37 -16.09
CA ALA A 112 -4.09 -12.98 -15.70
C ALA A 112 -2.95 -11.96 -15.59
N SER A 113 -2.89 -10.98 -16.50
CA SER A 113 -1.85 -9.94 -16.49
C SER A 113 -1.95 -9.04 -15.26
N ILE A 114 -3.17 -8.61 -14.91
CA ILE A 114 -3.43 -7.80 -13.70
C ILE A 114 -3.05 -8.59 -12.44
N SER A 115 -3.44 -9.86 -12.39
CA SER A 115 -3.09 -10.76 -11.28
C SER A 115 -1.57 -10.97 -11.16
N GLY A 116 -0.89 -11.14 -12.28
CA GLY A 116 0.57 -11.26 -12.34
C GLY A 116 1.30 -10.02 -11.83
N LEU A 117 0.85 -8.82 -12.23
CA LEU A 117 1.40 -7.55 -11.74
C LEU A 117 1.12 -7.33 -10.24
N ALA A 118 -0.07 -7.72 -9.77
CA ALA A 118 -0.38 -7.73 -8.34
C ALA A 118 0.55 -8.66 -7.55
N GLY A 119 0.84 -9.85 -8.08
CA GLY A 119 1.82 -10.79 -7.51
C GLY A 119 3.24 -10.21 -7.48
N LEU A 120 3.68 -9.56 -8.56
CA LEU A 120 4.99 -8.91 -8.61
C LEU A 120 5.11 -7.79 -7.56
N SER A 121 4.05 -6.99 -7.37
CA SER A 121 4.02 -5.96 -6.32
C SER A 121 4.22 -6.58 -4.92
N HIS A 122 3.60 -7.74 -4.65
CA HIS A 122 3.76 -8.47 -3.39
C HIS A 122 5.19 -8.96 -3.19
N ILE A 123 5.84 -9.47 -4.24
CA ILE A 123 7.23 -9.94 -4.15
C ILE A 123 8.17 -8.75 -3.84
N ILE A 124 8.03 -7.64 -4.55
CA ILE A 124 8.87 -6.44 -4.33
C ILE A 124 8.66 -5.92 -2.91
N LEU A 125 7.41 -5.79 -2.47
CA LEU A 125 7.09 -5.32 -1.13
C LEU A 125 7.61 -6.28 -0.06
N GLY A 126 7.36 -7.59 -0.19
CA GLY A 126 7.78 -8.60 0.78
C GLY A 126 9.31 -8.67 0.93
N VAL A 127 10.04 -8.74 -0.19
CA VAL A 127 11.51 -8.78 -0.18
C VAL A 127 12.09 -7.51 0.43
N SER A 128 11.60 -6.33 0.04
CA SER A 128 12.10 -5.07 0.60
C SER A 128 11.78 -4.92 2.09
N PHE A 129 10.61 -5.36 2.54
CA PHE A 129 10.22 -5.37 3.95
C PHE A 129 11.20 -6.22 4.77
N ILE A 130 11.45 -7.47 4.34
CA ILE A 130 12.39 -8.38 5.03
C ILE A 130 13.78 -7.76 5.09
N LEU A 131 14.27 -7.19 3.98
CA LEU A 131 15.59 -6.55 3.94
C LEU A 131 15.69 -5.32 4.86
N ILE A 132 14.60 -4.56 5.05
CA ILE A 132 14.56 -3.47 6.03
C ILE A 132 14.66 -4.04 7.44
N LEU A 133 13.88 -5.07 7.78
CA LEU A 133 13.94 -5.70 9.11
C LEU A 133 15.33 -6.24 9.43
N LEU A 134 15.97 -6.94 8.49
CA LEU A 134 17.35 -7.43 8.65
C LEU A 134 18.35 -6.29 8.86
N LYS A 135 18.15 -5.14 8.19
CA LYS A 135 18.99 -3.96 8.40
C LYS A 135 18.79 -3.37 9.80
N LEU A 136 17.55 -3.28 10.29
CA LEU A 136 17.24 -2.79 11.63
C LEU A 136 17.77 -3.71 12.72
N TYR A 137 17.65 -5.03 12.52
CA TYR A 137 18.20 -6.04 13.41
C TYR A 137 19.72 -5.87 13.56
N LYS A 138 20.44 -5.78 12.44
CA LYS A 138 21.90 -5.59 12.44
C LYS A 138 22.35 -4.28 13.10
N THR A 139 21.56 -3.22 13.02
CA THR A 139 21.90 -1.94 13.66
C THR A 139 21.48 -1.85 15.13
N ALA A 140 20.75 -2.84 15.66
CA ALA A 140 20.39 -2.92 17.07
C ALA A 140 21.42 -3.69 17.91
N GLU A 141 22.29 -4.48 17.28
CA GLU A 141 23.39 -5.23 17.95
C GLU A 141 24.63 -4.35 18.26
N HIS A 142 24.56 -3.05 17.96
CA HIS A 142 25.58 -2.05 18.23
C HIS A 142 24.98 -0.89 19.02
#